data_AF-A0AAD6TY37-F1
#
_entry.id   AF-A0AAD6TY37-F1
#
_cell.length_a   1.000
_cell.length_b   1.000
_cell.length_c   1.000
_cell.angle_alpha   90.00
_cell.angle_beta   90.00
_cell.angle_gamma   90.00
#
_symmetry.space_group_name_H-M   'P 1'
#
loop_
_entity.id
_entity.type
_entity.pdbx_description
1 polymer ?
#
loop_
_entity_poly.entity_id
_entity_poly.type
_entity_poly.pdbx_seq_one_letter_code
_entity_poly.pdbx_strand_id
1 'polypeptide(L)'
;MSAARGGLCTSLDVNALRGMITAYRANGVCIYANAVVNHMANDILNHRRSGGGDCGPYGAKNATAGSPYYTYSQMYQFSPQTGLKPALEFPAVPDGPTDFHCDRVLNAFMDPFQLNYGWLVGLADLDTEHPYV
;
A
#
# COMPACT_ATOMS: atom_id res chain seq x y z
N MET A 1 -16.71 -26.70 22.99
CA MET A 1 -16.84 -25.68 21.93
C MET A 1 -15.70 -24.69 22.10
N SER A 2 -14.62 -24.84 21.34
CA SER A 2 -13.44 -23.99 21.44
C SER A 2 -13.57 -22.84 20.45
N ALA A 3 -13.53 -21.60 20.94
CA ALA A 3 -13.58 -20.40 20.14
C ALA A 3 -12.37 -20.35 19.19
N ALA A 4 -12.63 -20.22 17.89
CA ALA A 4 -11.60 -19.88 16.90
C ALA A 4 -11.09 -18.47 17.22
N ARG A 5 -9.89 -18.38 17.79
CA ARG A 5 -9.18 -17.10 17.91
C ARG A 5 -8.89 -16.60 16.49
N GLY A 6 -9.54 -15.51 16.09
CA GLY A 6 -9.22 -14.78 14.87
C GLY A 6 -7.81 -14.20 14.98
N GLY A 7 -6.83 -14.94 14.46
CA GLY A 7 -5.47 -14.46 14.28
C GLY A 7 -5.39 -13.63 13.00
N LEU A 8 -4.97 -12.37 13.12
CA LEU A 8 -4.57 -11.55 11.98
C LEU A 8 -3.41 -12.27 11.27
N CYS A 9 -3.65 -12.75 10.04
CA CYS A 9 -2.66 -13.49 9.25
C CYS A 9 -1.62 -12.53 8.67
N THR A 10 -0.57 -12.25 9.42
CA THR A 10 0.50 -11.35 8.97
C THR A 10 1.61 -12.07 8.16
N SER A 11 1.56 -13.39 8.01
CA SER A 11 2.57 -14.16 7.24
C SER A 11 2.14 -15.60 6.88
N LEU A 12 0.96 -15.79 6.30
CA LEU A 12 0.67 -17.08 5.66
C LEU A 12 1.32 -17.11 4.28
N ASP A 13 2.20 -18.08 4.02
CA ASP A 13 2.53 -18.42 2.65
C ASP A 13 1.27 -18.89 1.90
N VAL A 14 1.34 -18.97 0.56
CA VAL A 14 0.17 -19.27 -0.26
C VAL A 14 -0.44 -20.65 0.07
N ASN A 15 0.36 -21.60 0.55
CA ASN A 15 -0.10 -22.94 0.90
C ASN A 15 -0.85 -22.92 2.23
N ALA A 16 -0.36 -22.17 3.21
CA ALA A 16 -1.02 -22.01 4.50
C ALA A 16 -2.36 -21.26 4.35
N LEU A 17 -2.42 -20.23 3.48
CA LEU A 17 -3.67 -19.54 3.14
C LEU A 17 -4.67 -20.51 2.47
N ARG A 18 -4.23 -21.31 1.50
CA ARG A 18 -5.08 -22.31 0.84
C ARG A 18 -5.58 -23.38 1.83
N GLY A 19 -4.71 -23.86 2.70
CA GLY A 19 -5.07 -24.84 3.74
C GLY A 19 -6.13 -24.29 4.69
N MET A 20 -5.96 -23.04 5.14
CA MET A 20 -6.94 -22.31 5.94
C MET A 20 -8.30 -22.24 5.21
N ILE A 21 -8.30 -21.80 3.96
CA ILE A 21 -9.53 -21.69 3.15
C ILE A 21 -10.25 -23.03 3.04
N THR A 22 -9.53 -24.08 2.69
CA THR A 22 -10.11 -25.43 2.56
C THR A 22 -10.71 -25.92 3.88
N ALA A 23 -10.00 -25.72 5.00
CA ALA A 23 -10.45 -26.16 6.33
C ALA A 23 -11.74 -25.45 6.77
N TYR A 24 -11.83 -24.12 6.61
CA TYR A 24 -13.04 -23.37 6.97
C TYR A 24 -14.22 -23.72 6.07
N ARG A 25 -14.00 -23.85 4.76
CA ARG A 25 -15.07 -24.24 3.83
C ARG A 25 -15.60 -25.65 4.12
N ALA A 26 -14.75 -26.58 4.53
CA ALA A 26 -15.17 -27.92 4.95
C ALA A 26 -16.08 -27.91 6.20
N ASN A 27 -16.00 -26.85 7.02
CA ASN A 27 -16.85 -26.64 8.20
C ASN A 27 -18.03 -25.69 7.92
N GLY A 28 -18.32 -25.38 6.65
CA GLY A 28 -19.42 -24.47 6.27
C GLY A 28 -19.18 -23.00 6.62
N VAL A 29 -17.92 -22.60 6.87
CA VAL A 29 -17.55 -21.22 7.19
C VAL A 29 -17.12 -20.47 5.93
N CYS A 30 -17.76 -19.33 5.66
CA CYS A 30 -17.38 -18.40 4.60
C CYS A 30 -16.19 -17.53 5.01
N ILE A 31 -15.35 -17.19 4.03
CA ILE A 31 -14.20 -16.30 4.21
C ILE A 31 -14.39 -15.09 3.30
N TYR A 32 -14.21 -13.91 3.87
CA TYR A 32 -14.21 -12.64 3.15
C TYR A 32 -12.81 -12.03 3.27
N ALA A 33 -12.16 -11.80 2.14
CA ALA A 33 -10.85 -11.15 2.10
C ALA A 33 -11.04 -9.63 2.12
N ASN A 34 -10.23 -8.93 2.90
CA ASN A 34 -10.12 -7.49 2.82
C ASN A 34 -9.21 -7.13 1.63
N ALA A 35 -9.81 -6.63 0.55
CA ALA A 35 -9.08 -6.16 -0.61
C ALA A 35 -8.84 -4.66 -0.50
N VAL A 36 -7.57 -4.24 -0.51
CA VAL A 36 -7.19 -2.84 -0.60
C VAL A 36 -6.93 -2.53 -2.07
N VAL A 37 -7.86 -1.82 -2.70
CA VAL A 37 -7.83 -1.52 -4.14
C VAL A 37 -7.62 -0.03 -4.44
N ASN A 38 -7.59 0.81 -3.41
CA ASN A 38 -7.51 2.27 -3.57
C ASN A 38 -6.07 2.76 -3.74
N HIS A 39 -5.11 2.15 -3.05
CA HIS A 39 -3.79 2.74 -2.91
C HIS A 39 -2.72 1.68 -2.73
N MET A 40 -1.50 2.10 -3.01
CA MET A 40 -0.28 1.38 -2.69
C MET A 40 0.42 1.98 -1.46
N ALA A 41 1.47 1.31 -0.99
CA ALA A 41 2.15 1.64 0.26
C ALA A 41 3.22 2.75 0.13
N ASN A 42 3.71 3.25 1.27
CA ASN A 42 4.92 4.08 1.38
C ASN A 42 6.18 3.23 1.32
N ASP A 43 7.28 3.75 0.80
CA ASP A 43 8.36 2.95 0.21
C ASP A 43 9.51 2.49 1.12
N ILE A 44 10.53 1.87 0.51
CA ILE A 44 11.73 1.29 1.15
C ILE A 44 12.78 2.32 1.60
N LEU A 45 12.53 3.62 1.42
CA LEU A 45 13.41 4.71 1.75
C LEU A 45 12.98 5.38 3.05
N ASN A 46 13.90 6.15 3.62
CA ASN A 46 13.53 7.00 4.74
C ASN A 46 12.88 8.27 4.21
N HIS A 47 11.85 8.68 4.93
CA HIS A 47 11.04 9.83 4.57
C HIS A 47 10.96 10.84 5.72
N ARG A 48 10.52 12.06 5.39
CA ARG A 48 10.19 13.11 6.36
C ARG A 48 8.74 13.48 6.20
N ARG A 49 8.06 13.61 7.33
CA ARG A 49 6.66 14.06 7.32
C ARG A 49 6.56 15.46 6.72
N SER A 50 5.63 15.65 5.80
CA SER A 50 5.26 16.97 5.28
C SER A 50 4.05 17.51 6.07
N GLY A 51 4.27 18.10 7.25
CA GLY A 51 3.20 18.81 7.96
C GLY A 51 3.47 19.11 9.44
N GLY A 52 3.22 20.36 9.86
CA GLY A 52 3.06 20.75 11.28
C GLY A 52 4.33 21.20 12.02
N GLY A 53 5.34 21.74 11.34
CA GLY A 53 6.58 22.22 11.98
C GLY A 53 7.55 21.11 12.42
N ASP A 54 7.13 19.85 12.30
CA ASP A 54 7.89 18.69 12.75
C ASP A 54 8.45 17.93 11.52
N CYS A 55 9.72 18.21 11.17
CA CYS A 55 10.46 17.51 10.11
C CYS A 55 10.93 16.11 10.55
N GLY A 56 10.12 15.42 11.35
CA GLY A 56 10.44 14.14 11.94
C GLY A 56 10.67 13.06 10.86
N PRO A 57 11.79 12.33 10.91
CA PRO A 57 12.02 11.21 10.01
C PRO A 57 11.11 10.04 10.39
N TYR A 58 10.67 9.28 9.39
CA TYR A 58 10.10 7.96 9.59
C TYR A 58 10.80 6.93 8.70
N GLY A 59 10.90 5.71 9.23
CA GLY A 59 11.67 4.64 8.62
C GLY A 59 10.98 3.99 7.43
N ALA A 60 11.81 3.42 6.57
CA ALA A 60 11.45 2.58 5.43
C ALA A 60 10.40 1.51 5.78
N LYS A 61 9.51 1.23 4.82
CA LYS A 61 8.59 0.11 4.85
C LYS A 61 9.07 -0.97 3.90
N ASN A 62 8.99 -2.22 4.33
CA ASN A 62 9.39 -3.34 3.51
C ASN A 62 8.16 -4.11 2.99
N ALA A 63 8.30 -4.75 1.84
CA ALA A 63 7.26 -5.65 1.33
C ALA A 63 7.35 -7.00 2.05
N THR A 64 6.20 -7.60 2.34
CA THR A 64 6.12 -8.96 2.90
C THR A 64 6.76 -10.01 2.00
N ALA A 65 6.77 -9.78 0.68
CA ALA A 65 7.36 -10.67 -0.33
C ALA A 65 8.68 -10.15 -0.94
N GLY A 66 9.30 -9.12 -0.33
CA GLY A 66 10.64 -8.66 -0.68
C GLY A 66 10.77 -7.87 -2.00
N SER A 67 9.69 -7.64 -2.75
CA SER A 67 9.75 -6.70 -3.87
C SER A 67 10.02 -5.29 -3.36
N PRO A 68 11.06 -4.60 -3.83
CA PRO A 68 11.19 -3.18 -3.54
C PRO A 68 10.07 -2.42 -4.24
N TYR A 69 9.74 -1.25 -3.71
CA TYR A 69 8.82 -0.29 -4.29
C TYR A 69 9.27 1.11 -3.86
N TYR A 70 8.89 2.13 -4.61
CA TYR A 70 9.38 3.50 -4.48
C TYR A 70 8.24 4.48 -4.67
N THR A 71 8.22 5.56 -3.89
CA THR A 71 7.30 6.68 -4.03
C THR A 71 8.09 7.97 -4.06
N TYR A 72 7.58 8.99 -4.76
CA TYR A 72 8.31 10.26 -4.84
C TYR A 72 7.96 11.26 -3.74
N SER A 73 6.87 11.02 -3.00
CA SER A 73 6.34 11.94 -2.01
C SER A 73 7.10 11.78 -0.69
N GLN A 74 7.27 12.89 0.04
CA GLN A 74 7.81 12.88 1.42
C GLN A 74 9.24 12.34 1.59
N MET A 75 9.97 12.08 0.50
CA MET A 75 11.35 11.60 0.58
C MET A 75 12.36 12.67 1.01
N TYR A 76 13.48 12.22 1.58
CA TYR A 76 14.68 13.06 1.76
C TYR A 76 15.98 12.35 1.35
N GLN A 77 15.89 11.10 0.89
CA GLN A 77 17.01 10.29 0.44
C GLN A 77 16.85 9.97 -1.04
N PHE A 78 17.98 9.75 -1.72
CA PHE A 78 18.00 9.28 -3.10
C PHE A 78 17.78 7.76 -3.15
N SER A 79 17.31 7.26 -4.29
CA SER A 79 17.23 5.82 -4.55
C SER A 79 18.63 5.22 -4.41
N PRO A 80 18.82 4.17 -3.60
CA PRO A 80 20.12 3.50 -3.50
C PRO A 80 20.50 2.75 -4.78
N GLN A 81 19.54 2.50 -5.68
CA GLN A 81 19.76 1.82 -6.95
C GLN A 81 20.28 2.76 -8.03
N THR A 82 19.71 3.97 -8.13
CA THR A 82 20.02 4.91 -9.22
C THR A 82 20.80 6.14 -8.77
N GLY A 83 20.83 6.44 -7.48
CA GLY A 83 21.38 7.70 -6.95
C GLY A 83 20.56 8.94 -7.31
N LEU A 84 19.41 8.76 -7.99
CA LEU A 84 18.49 9.82 -8.39
C LEU A 84 17.28 9.84 -7.48
N LYS A 85 16.44 10.87 -7.65
CA LYS A 85 15.14 10.93 -7.00
C LYS A 85 14.29 9.73 -7.48
N PRO A 86 13.83 8.84 -6.59
CA PRO A 86 12.97 7.73 -6.97
C PRO A 86 11.70 8.20 -7.68
N ALA A 87 11.27 7.43 -8.68
CA ALA A 87 9.96 7.53 -9.29
C ALA A 87 8.94 6.70 -8.48
N LEU A 88 7.66 6.86 -8.80
CA LEU A 88 6.58 6.06 -8.23
C LEU A 88 6.51 4.71 -8.98
N GLU A 89 7.00 3.64 -8.36
CA GLU A 89 7.17 2.34 -9.02
C GLU A 89 6.88 1.16 -8.07
N PHE A 90 6.07 0.21 -8.53
CA PHE A 90 5.76 -1.06 -7.86
C PHE A 90 6.03 -2.25 -8.79
N PRO A 91 7.31 -2.66 -8.96
CA PRO A 91 7.75 -3.59 -10.00
C PRO A 91 7.13 -5.00 -9.97
N ALA A 92 6.59 -5.46 -8.84
CA ALA A 92 5.93 -6.77 -8.76
C ALA A 92 4.50 -6.76 -9.33
N VAL A 93 3.87 -5.58 -9.44
CA VAL A 93 2.54 -5.36 -10.06
C VAL A 93 2.68 -4.71 -11.45
N PRO A 94 3.91 -4.55 -11.94
CA PRO A 94 4.34 -3.52 -12.91
C PRO A 94 3.75 -2.10 -12.89
N ASP A 95 3.27 -1.55 -11.78
CA ASP A 95 2.75 -0.16 -11.78
C ASP A 95 3.90 0.87 -11.87
N GLY A 96 3.72 1.86 -12.72
CA GLY A 96 4.60 3.01 -12.88
C GLY A 96 3.88 4.34 -12.60
N PRO A 97 4.55 5.48 -12.81
CA PRO A 97 4.02 6.79 -12.42
C PRO A 97 2.70 7.19 -13.09
N THR A 98 2.32 6.57 -14.20
CA THR A 98 1.08 6.85 -14.95
C THR A 98 -0.12 6.05 -14.46
N ASP A 99 0.09 5.06 -13.58
CA ASP A 99 -0.96 4.19 -13.03
C ASP A 99 -1.54 4.76 -11.72
N PHE A 100 -1.15 5.99 -11.37
CA PHE A 100 -1.56 6.68 -10.15
C PHE A 100 -2.08 8.07 -10.48
N HIS A 101 -3.04 8.53 -9.68
CA HIS A 101 -3.40 9.94 -9.69
C HIS A 101 -2.22 10.80 -9.23
N CYS A 102 -2.09 12.00 -9.80
CA CYS A 102 -1.10 12.99 -9.39
C CYS A 102 -1.16 13.24 -7.87
N ASP A 103 0.01 13.35 -7.21
CA ASP A 103 0.09 13.57 -5.75
C ASP A 103 -0.72 14.79 -5.33
N ARG A 104 -1.70 14.53 -4.47
CA ARG A 104 -2.65 15.49 -3.94
C ARG A 104 -2.97 15.09 -2.51
N VAL A 105 -2.84 16.04 -1.58
CA VAL A 105 -3.24 15.80 -0.20
C VAL A 105 -4.76 15.70 -0.09
N LEU A 106 -5.25 14.62 0.53
CA LEU A 106 -6.64 14.50 0.97
C LEU A 106 -6.80 15.17 2.34
N ASN A 107 -7.50 16.32 2.39
CA ASN A 107 -7.77 17.08 3.61
C ASN A 107 -9.21 17.61 3.74
N ALA A 108 -10.06 17.39 2.74
CA ALA A 108 -11.48 17.77 2.72
C ALA A 108 -12.35 16.54 2.44
N PHE A 109 -12.86 15.92 3.50
CA PHE A 109 -13.68 14.70 3.44
C PHE A 109 -15.11 14.91 2.95
N MET A 110 -15.48 16.14 2.59
CA MET A 110 -16.77 16.49 1.98
C MET A 110 -16.63 16.91 0.52
N ASP A 111 -15.39 16.93 -0.01
CA ASP A 111 -15.13 17.20 -1.42
C ASP A 111 -15.02 15.87 -2.18
N PRO A 112 -15.99 15.53 -3.05
CA PRO A 112 -15.96 14.26 -3.78
C PRO A 112 -14.75 14.15 -4.71
N PHE A 113 -14.21 15.27 -5.18
CA PHE A 113 -13.01 15.27 -6.00
C PHE A 113 -11.78 14.89 -5.16
N GLN A 114 -11.67 15.38 -3.92
CA GLN A 114 -10.56 14.94 -3.05
C GLN A 114 -10.70 13.49 -2.59
N LEU A 115 -11.93 13.01 -2.39
CA LEU A 115 -12.16 11.62 -1.99
C LEU A 115 -11.78 10.62 -3.09
N ASN A 116 -11.94 10.99 -4.36
CA ASN A 116 -11.65 10.10 -5.49
C ASN A 116 -10.22 10.18 -6.01
N TYR A 117 -9.54 11.32 -5.84
CA TYR A 117 -8.24 11.60 -6.48
C TYR A 117 -7.15 12.03 -5.49
N GLY A 118 -7.41 11.95 -4.19
CA GLY A 118 -6.53 12.42 -3.12
C GLY A 118 -5.79 11.27 -2.44
N TRP A 119 -4.49 11.46 -2.21
CA TRP A 119 -3.65 10.50 -1.51
C TRP A 119 -3.98 10.49 -0.01
N LEU A 120 -4.48 9.34 0.46
CA LEU A 120 -4.83 9.13 1.86
C LEU A 120 -3.56 9.06 2.72
N VAL A 121 -3.19 10.16 3.38
CA VAL A 121 -2.05 10.22 4.32
C VAL A 121 -0.73 9.76 3.67
N GLY A 122 -0.50 10.17 2.42
CA GLY A 122 0.72 9.87 1.66
C GLY A 122 0.74 8.51 0.96
N LEU A 123 -0.31 7.70 1.10
CA LEU A 123 -0.48 6.48 0.33
C LEU A 123 -0.75 6.81 -1.13
N ALA A 124 0.03 6.22 -2.04
CA ALA A 124 -0.04 6.48 -3.46
C ALA A 124 -1.37 6.00 -4.03
N ASP A 125 -2.17 6.92 -4.55
CA ASP A 125 -3.55 6.67 -4.97
C ASP A 125 -3.59 6.12 -6.40
N LEU A 126 -4.14 4.92 -6.56
CA LEU A 126 -4.22 4.22 -7.84
C LEU A 126 -5.25 4.90 -8.75
N ASP A 127 -4.89 5.09 -10.02
CA ASP A 127 -5.83 5.59 -11.02
C ASP A 127 -6.71 4.45 -11.52
N THR A 128 -7.77 4.13 -10.76
CA THR A 128 -8.73 3.08 -11.12
C THR A 128 -9.57 3.41 -12.38
N GLU A 129 -9.40 4.60 -12.95
CA GLU A 129 -10.00 4.96 -14.25
C GLU A 129 -9.08 4.54 -15.41
N HIS A 130 -7.80 4.29 -15.15
CA HIS A 130 -6.83 3.79 -16.12
C HIS A 130 -7.07 2.29 -16.39
N PRO A 131 -7.25 1.85 -17.67
CA PRO A 131 -7.66 0.46 -17.97
C PRO A 131 -6.72 -0.66 -17.52
N TYR A 132 -5.47 -0.34 -17.19
CA TYR A 132 -4.49 -1.30 -16.67
C TYR A 132 -4.69 -1.59 -15.18
N VAL A 133 -5.18 -0.59 -14.43
CA VAL A 133 -5.35 -0.58 -12.97
C VAL A 133 -6.72 -1.15 -12.61
#